data_AF-X1LZ67-F1
#
_entry.id   AF-X1LZ67-F1
#
_cell.length_a   1.000
_cell.length_b   1.000
_cell.length_c   1.000
_cell.angle_alpha   90.00
_cell.angle_beta   90.00
_cell.angle_gamma   90.00
#
_symmetry.space_group_name_H-M   'P 1'
#
loop_
_entity.id
_entity.type
_entity.pdbx_description
1 polymer ?
#
loop_
_entity_poly.entity_id
_entity_poly.type
_entity_poly.pdbx_seq_one_letter_code
_entity_poly.pdbx_strand_id
1 'polypeptide(L)'
;STVEIKFVVSLTQGDIARDVEVYFFAPEGFNFPNIFTWKQRKSRKDLPGYLTGSVAWDKSLKRGINYRESLSLKTPSEVGEFTLTYRLFCEGFEGEHKEFEVIVE
;
A
#
# COMPACT_ATOMS: atom_id res chain seq x y z
N SER A 1 -17.81 -1.47 -4.64
CA SER A 1 -17.61 -2.94 -4.69
C SER A 1 -16.36 -3.31 -3.87
N THR A 2 -15.97 -4.59 -3.77
CA THR A 2 -14.68 -4.98 -3.16
C THR A 2 -13.80 -5.61 -4.23
N VAL A 3 -12.56 -5.15 -4.33
CA VAL A 3 -11.54 -5.61 -5.27
C VAL A 3 -10.37 -6.16 -4.48
N GLU A 4 -9.67 -7.16 -5.02
CA GLU A 4 -8.44 -7.70 -4.42
C GLU A 4 -7.22 -7.15 -5.16
N ILE A 5 -6.34 -6.46 -4.45
CA ILE A 5 -5.03 -6.03 -4.98
C ILE A 5 -4.03 -7.12 -4.66
N LYS A 6 -3.40 -7.69 -5.69
CA LYS A 6 -2.32 -8.67 -5.56
C LYS A 6 -1.01 -7.98 -5.87
N PHE A 7 -0.02 -8.18 -5.01
CA PHE A 7 1.28 -7.54 -5.20
C PHE A 7 2.42 -8.46 -4.78
N VAL A 8 3.61 -8.15 -5.30
CA VAL A 8 4.82 -8.94 -5.10
C VAL A 8 5.91 -8.02 -4.57
N VAL A 9 6.52 -8.40 -3.46
CA VAL A 9 7.67 -7.72 -2.88
C VAL A 9 8.90 -8.61 -3.08
N SER A 10 9.98 -8.03 -3.59
CA SER A 10 11.26 -8.71 -3.77
C SER A 10 12.41 -7.78 -3.42
N LEU A 11 13.43 -8.33 -2.77
CA LEU A 11 14.63 -7.59 -2.39
C LEU A 11 15.65 -7.63 -3.53
N THR A 12 15.96 -6.45 -4.09
CA THR A 12 16.90 -6.31 -5.22
C THR A 12 18.31 -5.95 -4.78
N GLN A 13 18.48 -5.36 -3.59
CA GLN A 13 19.76 -4.94 -3.00
C GLN A 13 19.87 -5.38 -1.54
N GLY A 14 21.08 -5.66 -1.07
CA GLY A 14 21.31 -6.26 0.25
C GLY A 14 20.87 -7.72 0.33
N ASP A 15 21.11 -8.37 1.47
CA ASP A 15 20.82 -9.80 1.65
C ASP A 15 19.52 -10.05 2.42
N ILE A 16 19.21 -9.17 3.38
CA ILE A 16 18.05 -9.27 4.27
C ILE A 16 17.44 -7.88 4.49
N ALA A 17 16.12 -7.77 4.41
CA ALA A 17 15.36 -6.61 4.88
C ALA A 17 14.53 -7.00 6.11
N ARG A 18 14.57 -6.19 7.16
CA ARG A 18 13.84 -6.39 8.43
C ARG A 18 12.71 -5.38 8.59
N ASP A 19 11.74 -5.71 9.44
CA ASP A 19 10.58 -4.86 9.74
C ASP A 19 9.90 -4.33 8.47
N VAL A 20 9.68 -5.24 7.52
CA VAL A 20 9.18 -4.87 6.20
C VAL A 20 7.69 -4.61 6.28
N GLU A 21 7.29 -3.44 5.82
CA GLU A 21 5.91 -3.00 5.81
C GLU A 21 5.59 -2.29 4.50
N VAL A 22 4.45 -2.62 3.89
CA VAL A 22 3.96 -1.92 2.70
C VAL A 22 2.79 -1.04 3.10
N TYR A 23 2.95 0.25 2.85
CA TYR A 23 1.94 1.27 3.11
C TYR A 23 1.16 1.54 1.83
N PHE A 24 -0.16 1.48 1.93
CA PHE A 24 -1.10 1.78 0.86
C PHE A 24 -1.85 3.06 1.19
N PHE A 25 -2.03 3.91 0.19
CA PHE A 25 -2.71 5.19 0.30
C PHE A 25 -3.80 5.26 -0.76
N ALA A 26 -5.01 5.56 -0.32
CA ALA A 26 -6.15 5.73 -1.19
C ALA A 26 -6.85 7.06 -0.91
N PRO A 27 -7.44 7.71 -1.94
CA PRO A 27 -8.21 8.91 -1.76
C PRO A 27 -9.49 8.64 -0.94
N GLU A 28 -10.21 9.70 -0.61
CA GLU A 28 -11.46 9.59 0.15
C GLU A 28 -12.49 8.71 -0.58
N GLY A 29 -13.29 7.96 0.18
CA GLY A 29 -14.29 7.03 -0.34
C GLY A 29 -13.82 5.57 -0.44
N PHE A 30 -12.51 5.32 -0.49
CA PHE A 30 -11.96 3.97 -0.40
C PHE A 30 -11.90 3.45 1.04
N ASN A 31 -11.80 2.13 1.20
CA ASN A 31 -11.57 1.48 2.50
C ASN A 31 -10.73 0.20 2.38
N PHE A 32 -9.86 -0.09 3.34
CA PHE A 32 -9.09 -1.33 3.43
C PHE A 32 -9.62 -2.20 4.59
N PRO A 33 -10.64 -3.05 4.37
CA PRO A 33 -11.37 -3.72 5.45
C PRO A 33 -10.55 -4.70 6.31
N ASN A 34 -9.45 -5.23 5.78
CA ASN A 34 -8.73 -6.35 6.40
C ASN A 34 -7.40 -5.93 7.05
N ILE A 35 -7.13 -4.63 7.13
CA ILE A 35 -5.90 -4.10 7.72
C ILE A 35 -6.21 -2.91 8.62
N PHE A 36 -5.27 -2.61 9.51
CA PHE A 36 -5.35 -1.37 10.29
C PHE A 36 -5.27 -0.16 9.35
N THR A 37 -6.12 0.84 9.58
CA THR A 37 -6.15 2.05 8.77
C THR A 37 -6.27 3.31 9.61
N TRP A 38 -5.75 4.41 9.06
CA TRP A 38 -5.87 5.75 9.62
C TRP A 38 -5.95 6.80 8.51
N LYS A 39 -6.48 7.98 8.82
CA LYS A 39 -6.50 9.10 7.87
C LYS A 39 -5.27 9.98 8.03
N GLN A 40 -4.66 10.36 6.91
CA GLN A 40 -3.62 11.36 6.88
C GLN A 40 -4.19 12.75 7.23
N ARG A 41 -3.36 13.61 7.81
CA ARG A 41 -3.76 14.99 8.12
C ARG A 41 -4.10 15.73 6.81
N LYS A 42 -5.18 16.51 6.82
CA LYS A 42 -5.57 17.35 5.65
C LYS A 42 -4.53 18.41 5.28
N SER A 43 -3.64 18.77 6.20
CA SER A 43 -2.56 19.74 5.98
C SER A 43 -1.30 19.13 5.33
N ARG A 44 -1.29 17.82 5.04
CA ARG A 44 -0.15 17.14 4.41
C ARG A 44 -0.04 17.56 2.94
N LYS A 45 1.16 17.79 2.41
CA LYS A 45 1.36 18.37 1.07
C LYS A 45 1.15 17.39 -0.08
N ASP A 46 1.58 16.15 0.09
CA ASP A 46 1.61 15.07 -0.92
C ASP A 46 0.28 14.29 -0.95
N LEU A 47 -0.24 13.92 0.21
CA LEU A 47 -1.42 13.04 0.33
C LEU A 47 -2.42 13.57 1.39
N PRO A 48 -2.99 14.78 1.19
CA PRO A 48 -3.90 15.40 2.16
C PRO A 48 -5.16 14.58 2.33
N GLY A 49 -5.44 14.11 3.55
CA GLY A 49 -6.70 13.44 3.87
C GLY A 49 -6.85 12.01 3.34
N TYR A 50 -5.82 11.45 2.70
CA TYR A 50 -5.82 10.08 2.19
C TYR A 50 -6.04 9.07 3.32
N LEU A 51 -6.76 7.99 3.02
CA LEU A 51 -6.79 6.81 3.87
C LEU A 51 -5.48 6.05 3.69
N THR A 52 -4.82 5.71 4.80
CA THR A 52 -3.62 4.89 4.80
C THR A 52 -3.89 3.59 5.53
N GLY A 53 -3.40 2.49 4.99
CA GLY A 53 -3.31 1.22 5.68
C GLY A 53 -1.96 0.57 5.42
N SER A 54 -1.59 -0.39 6.24
CA SER A 54 -0.32 -1.09 6.09
C SER A 54 -0.43 -2.60 6.24
N VAL A 55 0.47 -3.30 5.54
CA VAL A 55 0.66 -4.75 5.64
C VAL A 55 2.09 -4.97 6.12
N ALA A 56 2.23 -5.46 7.35
CA ALA A 56 3.52 -5.83 7.94
C ALA A 56 3.85 -7.30 7.64
N TRP A 57 5.13 -7.58 7.38
CA TRP A 57 5.63 -8.94 7.30
C TRP A 57 6.27 -9.35 8.62
N ASP A 58 5.75 -10.42 9.22
CA ASP A 58 6.28 -11.00 10.45
C ASP A 58 7.69 -11.60 10.29
N LYS A 59 8.22 -11.67 9.06
CA LYS A 59 9.51 -12.29 8.73
C LYS A 59 10.35 -11.35 7.88
N SER A 60 11.67 -11.40 8.11
CA SER A 60 12.63 -10.71 7.27
C SER A 60 12.56 -11.22 5.83
N LEU A 61 12.61 -10.31 4.86
CA LEU A 61 12.67 -10.67 3.44
C LEU A 61 14.11 -10.98 3.07
N LYS A 62 14.33 -12.09 2.35
CA LYS A 62 15.65 -12.50 1.86
C LYS A 62 15.76 -12.23 0.36
N ARG A 63 16.97 -11.87 -0.07
CA ARG A 63 17.28 -11.67 -1.50
C ARG A 63 16.97 -12.93 -2.31
N GLY A 64 16.41 -12.73 -3.51
CA GLY A 64 16.10 -13.81 -4.46
C GLY A 64 14.77 -14.52 -4.21
N ILE A 65 14.02 -14.15 -3.17
CA ILE A 65 12.67 -14.66 -2.91
C ILE A 65 11.64 -13.61 -3.32
N ASN A 66 10.60 -14.06 -4.03
CA ASN A 66 9.42 -13.26 -4.36
C ASN A 66 8.32 -13.55 -3.34
N TYR A 67 7.98 -12.55 -2.54
CA TYR A 67 6.93 -12.64 -1.54
C TYR A 67 5.64 -12.07 -2.13
N ARG A 68 4.58 -12.88 -2.15
CA ARG A 68 3.28 -12.51 -2.73
C ARG A 68 2.29 -12.29 -1.61
N GLU A 69 1.57 -11.19 -1.67
CA GLU A 69 0.46 -10.92 -0.76
C GLU A 69 -0.73 -10.37 -1.53
N SER A 70 -1.89 -10.36 -0.87
CA SER A 70 -3.06 -9.66 -1.35
C SER A 70 -3.69 -8.82 -0.26
N LEU A 71 -4.36 -7.74 -0.67
CA LEU A 71 -5.15 -6.91 0.22
C LEU A 71 -6.53 -6.68 -0.41
N SER A 72 -7.55 -6.60 0.43
CA SER A 72 -8.90 -6.24 -0.03
C SER A 72 -9.06 -4.73 0.01
N LEU A 73 -9.54 -4.16 -1.09
CA LEU A 73 -9.86 -2.76 -1.25
C LEU A 73 -11.35 -2.61 -1.56
N LYS A 74 -12.07 -1.88 -0.72
CA LYS A 74 -13.45 -1.47 -1.01
C LYS A 74 -13.40 -0.16 -1.79
N THR A 75 -14.00 -0.15 -2.97
CA THR A 75 -14.07 1.01 -3.87
C THR A 75 -15.21 1.96 -3.47
N PRO A 76 -15.11 3.26 -3.80
CA PRO A 76 -16.21 4.20 -3.65
C PRO A 76 -17.41 3.80 -4.53
N SER A 77 -18.56 4.40 -4.24
CA SER A 77 -19.75 4.28 -5.11
C SER A 77 -19.72 5.21 -6.31
N GLU A 78 -18.83 6.20 -6.29
CA GLU A 78 -18.61 7.13 -7.39
C GLU A 78 -17.83 6.44 -8.50
N VAL A 79 -18.36 6.53 -9.72
CA VAL A 79 -17.72 6.07 -10.96
C VAL A 79 -16.60 7.03 -11.30
N GLY A 80 -15.43 6.49 -11.66
CA GLY A 80 -14.29 7.32 -12.02
C GLY A 80 -12.95 6.58 -11.99
N GLU A 81 -11.91 7.30 -12.38
CA GLU A 81 -10.53 6.85 -12.32
C GLU A 81 -9.86 7.46 -11.09
N PHE A 82 -9.22 6.61 -10.29
CA PHE A 82 -8.59 7.01 -9.04
C PHE A 82 -7.14 6.54 -9.02
N THR A 83 -6.22 7.47 -8.78
CA THR A 83 -4.83 7.13 -8.51
C THR A 83 -4.67 6.74 -7.06
N LEU A 84 -4.23 5.51 -6.84
CA LEU A 84 -3.77 5.03 -5.54
C LEU A 84 -2.25 5.01 -5.54
N THR A 85 -1.67 5.11 -4.35
CA THR A 85 -0.21 5.05 -4.19
C THR A 85 0.16 4.03 -3.13
N TYR A 86 1.33 3.43 -3.26
CA TYR A 86 1.92 2.59 -2.23
C TYR A 86 3.41 2.86 -2.08
N ARG A 87 3.99 2.48 -0.95
CA ARG A 87 5.44 2.51 -0.75
C ARG A 87 5.88 1.41 0.21
N LEU A 88 7.12 0.98 0.05
CA LEU A 88 7.76 0.00 0.92
C LEU A 88 8.52 0.73 2.04
N PHE A 89 8.45 0.19 3.25
CA PHE A 89 9.29 0.59 4.37
C PHE A 89 9.99 -0.65 4.92
N CYS A 90 11.25 -0.50 5.33
CA CYS A 90 11.96 -1.48 6.13
C CYS A 90 13.02 -0.79 7.00
N GLU A 91 13.63 -1.53 7.93
CA GLU A 91 14.67 -0.97 8.82
C GLU A 91 15.78 -0.30 8.00
N GLY A 92 15.91 1.03 8.14
CA GLY A 92 16.92 1.83 7.45
C GLY A 92 16.63 2.18 5.98
N PHE A 93 15.45 1.85 5.45
CA PHE A 93 15.08 2.19 4.07
C PHE A 93 13.59 2.54 3.93
N GLU A 94 13.33 3.64 3.25
CA GLU A 94 12.00 4.06 2.82
C GLU A 94 12.00 4.17 1.30
N GLY A 95 11.14 3.38 0.66
CA GLY A 95 10.99 3.38 -0.78
C GLY A 95 10.20 4.59 -1.28
N GLU A 96 10.38 4.88 -2.57
CA GLU A 96 9.60 5.90 -3.26
C GLU A 96 8.11 5.52 -3.34
N HIS A 97 7.28 6.54 -3.53
CA HIS A 97 5.87 6.34 -3.86
C HIS A 97 5.73 5.73 -5.25
N LYS A 98 4.89 4.71 -5.35
CA LYS A 98 4.51 4.06 -6.59
C LYS A 98 3.02 4.20 -6.80
N GLU A 99 2.64 4.74 -7.94
CA GLU A 99 1.25 4.99 -8.30
C GLU A 99 0.69 3.83 -9.13
N PHE A 100 -0.61 3.62 -8.99
CA PHE A 100 -1.40 2.75 -9.87
C PHE A 100 -2.83 3.27 -9.95
N GLU A 101 -3.49 2.98 -11.07
CA GLU A 101 -4.84 3.45 -11.35
C GLU A 101 -5.87 2.37 -11.02
N VAL A 102 -7.00 2.80 -10.46
CA VAL A 102 -8.20 1.99 -10.24
C VAL A 102 -9.36 2.65 -10.97
N ILE A 103 -9.96 1.92 -11.91
CA ILE A 103 -11.14 2.34 -12.65
C ILE A 103 -12.37 1.72 -11.98
N VAL A 104 -13.30 2.56 -11.52
CA VAL A 104 -14.58 2.15 -10.94
C VAL A 104 -15.67 2.42 -11.97
N GLU A 105 -16.36 1.35 -12.40
CA GLU A 105 -17.46 1.36 -13.37
C GLU A 105 -18.81 1.03 -12.71
#